data_AF-A0A2I4BPM2-F1
#
_entry.id   AF-A0A2I4BPM2-F1
#
_cell.length_a   1.000
_cell.length_b   1.000
_cell.length_c   1.000
_cell.angle_alpha   90.00
_cell.angle_beta   90.00
_cell.angle_gamma   90.00
#
_symmetry.space_group_name_H-M   'P 1'
#
loop_
_entity.id
_entity.type
_entity.pdbx_description
1 polymer ?
#
loop_
_entity_poly.entity_id
_entity_poly.type
_entity_poly.pdbx_seq_one_letter_code
_entity_poly.pdbx_strand_id
1 'polypeptide(L)'
;MEAVIEKECSALGGLFQTVIGDMKSSYPIWEDFITKAGKLQSQLRATAGAVAAFLDSFQKVADLATNSRGGTRDIGSALTRICM
;
A
#
# COMPACT_ATOMS: atom_id res chain seq x y z
N MET A 1 7.70 -30.12 -47.72
CA MET A 1 8.42 -29.14 -46.89
C MET A 1 7.59 -27.87 -46.74
N GLU A 2 7.11 -27.26 -47.83
CA GLU A 2 6.24 -26.07 -47.80
C GLU A 2 4.92 -26.25 -47.03
N ALA A 3 4.19 -27.35 -47.25
CA ALA A 3 2.94 -27.62 -46.53
C ALA A 3 3.10 -27.80 -45.00
N VAL A 4 4.31 -28.17 -44.54
CA VAL A 4 4.62 -28.27 -43.10
C VAL A 4 4.85 -26.87 -42.53
N ILE A 5 5.61 -26.04 -43.25
CA ILE A 5 5.91 -24.65 -42.88
C ILE A 5 4.62 -23.83 -42.82
N GLU A 6 3.71 -23.99 -43.79
CA GLU A 6 2.44 -23.25 -43.82
C GLU A 6 1.54 -23.58 -42.61
N LYS A 7 1.54 -24.84 -42.18
CA LYS A 7 0.81 -25.29 -40.99
C LYS A 7 1.42 -24.73 -39.70
N GLU A 8 2.74 -24.68 -39.59
CA GLU A 8 3.43 -24.06 -38.45
C GLU A 8 3.21 -22.54 -38.39
N CYS A 9 3.25 -21.86 -39.54
CA CYS A 9 2.92 -20.43 -39.63
C CYS A 9 1.48 -20.14 -39.21
N SER A 10 0.52 -20.99 -39.60
CA SER A 10 -0.88 -20.86 -39.16
C SER A 10 -1.03 -21.07 -37.66
N ALA A 11 -0.34 -22.07 -37.09
CA ALA A 11 -0.34 -22.32 -35.64
C ALA A 11 0.27 -21.15 -34.87
N LEU A 12 1.37 -20.57 -35.37
CA LEU A 12 2.01 -19.39 -34.79
C LEU A 12 1.09 -18.15 -34.84
N GLY A 13 0.39 -17.97 -35.97
CA GLY A 13 -0.62 -16.92 -36.11
C GLY A 13 -1.76 -17.08 -35.10
N GLY A 14 -2.24 -18.31 -34.89
CA GLY A 14 -3.24 -18.62 -33.86
C GLY A 14 -2.76 -18.30 -32.45
N LEU A 15 -1.54 -18.72 -32.09
CA LEU A 15 -0.90 -18.39 -30.81
C LEU A 15 -0.82 -16.88 -30.58
N PHE A 16 -0.41 -16.11 -31.59
CA PHE A 16 -0.36 -14.66 -31.49
C PHE A 16 -1.74 -14.06 -31.22
N GLN A 17 -2.78 -14.50 -31.92
CA GLN A 17 -4.15 -14.02 -31.68
C GLN A 17 -4.64 -14.37 -30.27
N THR A 18 -4.32 -15.56 -29.75
CA THR A 18 -4.64 -15.94 -28.37
C THR A 18 -3.96 -15.02 -27.37
N VAL A 19 -2.65 -14.78 -27.50
CA VAL A 19 -1.91 -13.88 -26.59
C VAL A 19 -2.47 -12.46 -26.64
N ILE A 20 -2.78 -11.93 -27.83
CA ILE A 20 -3.42 -10.62 -27.96
C ILE A 20 -4.80 -10.61 -27.29
N GLY A 21 -5.58 -11.67 -27.46
CA GLY A 21 -6.89 -11.83 -26.82
C GLY A 21 -6.79 -11.81 -25.30
N ASP A 22 -5.86 -12.59 -24.74
CA ASP A 22 -5.62 -12.67 -23.31
C ASP A 22 -5.21 -11.31 -22.73
N MET A 23 -4.27 -10.62 -23.38
CA MET A 23 -3.85 -9.28 -22.97
C MET A 23 -5.02 -8.29 -22.97
N LYS A 24 -5.85 -8.28 -24.01
CA LYS A 24 -7.03 -7.40 -24.08
C LYS A 24 -8.08 -7.75 -23.02
N SER A 25 -8.26 -9.04 -22.73
CA SER A 25 -9.21 -9.47 -21.70
C SER A 25 -8.74 -9.16 -20.28
N SER A 26 -7.44 -8.90 -20.09
CA SER A 26 -6.86 -8.64 -18.77
C SER A 26 -7.12 -7.23 -18.23
N TYR A 27 -7.51 -6.25 -19.08
CA TYR A 27 -7.69 -4.86 -18.67
C TYR A 27 -8.59 -4.66 -17.44
N PRO A 28 -9.79 -5.28 -17.35
CA PRO A 28 -10.65 -5.12 -16.18
C PRO A 28 -10.01 -5.61 -14.87
N ILE A 29 -9.13 -6.61 -14.94
CA ILE A 29 -8.40 -7.12 -13.76
C ILE A 29 -7.38 -6.08 -13.29
N TRP A 30 -6.65 -5.45 -14.22
CA TRP A 30 -5.72 -4.38 -13.89
C TRP A 30 -6.43 -3.16 -13.31
N GLU A 31 -7.57 -2.77 -13.87
CA GLU A 31 -8.39 -1.66 -13.35
C GLU A 31 -8.90 -1.93 -11.94
N ASP A 32 -9.39 -3.15 -11.66
CA ASP A 32 -9.81 -3.55 -10.31
C ASP A 32 -8.64 -3.53 -9.33
N PHE A 33 -7.47 -4.02 -9.74
CA PHE A 33 -6.26 -3.99 -8.92
C PHE A 33 -5.85 -2.55 -8.57
N ILE A 34 -5.78 -1.65 -9.56
CA ILE A 34 -5.45 -0.24 -9.37
C ILE A 34 -6.48 0.41 -8.43
N THR A 35 -7.76 0.13 -8.62
CA THR A 35 -8.84 0.67 -7.77
C THR A 35 -8.67 0.23 -6.32
N LYS A 36 -8.40 -1.06 -6.08
CA LYS A 36 -8.18 -1.60 -4.72
C LYS A 36 -6.89 -1.05 -4.09
N ALA A 37 -5.82 -0.91 -4.87
CA ALA A 37 -4.58 -0.28 -4.41
C ALA A 37 -4.82 1.18 -4.01
N GLY A 38 -5.60 1.94 -4.78
CA GLY A 38 -5.99 3.31 -4.45
C GLY A 38 -6.79 3.42 -3.14
N LYS A 39 -7.73 2.48 -2.91
CA LYS A 39 -8.47 2.40 -1.63
C LYS A 39 -7.53 2.11 -0.46
N LEU A 40 -6.61 1.16 -0.60
CA LEU A 40 -5.62 0.85 0.42
C LEU A 40 -4.74 2.06 0.73
N GLN A 41 -4.20 2.73 -0.30
CA GLN A 41 -3.38 3.93 -0.14
C GLN A 41 -4.13 5.04 0.60
N SER A 42 -5.41 5.25 0.29
CA SER A 42 -6.25 6.25 0.96
C SER A 42 -6.42 5.92 2.44
N GLN A 43 -6.64 4.66 2.79
CA GLN A 43 -6.76 4.23 4.18
C GLN A 43 -5.43 4.34 4.93
N LEU A 44 -4.31 3.94 4.32
CA LEU A 44 -2.99 4.13 4.92
C LEU A 44 -2.71 5.60 5.25
N ARG A 45 -3.09 6.52 4.35
CA ARG A 45 -2.98 7.96 4.61
C ARG A 45 -3.87 8.41 5.77
N ALA A 46 -5.12 7.94 5.82
CA ALA A 46 -6.02 8.24 6.93
C ALA A 46 -5.51 7.69 8.27
N THR A 47 -5.00 6.46 8.28
CA THR A 47 -4.36 5.83 9.45
C THR A 47 -3.14 6.62 9.91
N ALA A 48 -2.27 7.04 8.98
CA ALA A 48 -1.12 7.87 9.32
C ALA A 48 -1.56 9.19 10.01
N GLY A 49 -2.61 9.84 9.50
CA GLY A 49 -3.18 11.03 10.13
C GLY A 49 -3.77 10.75 11.52
N ALA A 50 -4.48 9.63 11.69
CA ALA A 50 -5.03 9.23 12.99
C ALA A 50 -3.93 8.91 14.02
N VAL A 51 -2.86 8.24 13.59
CA VAL A 51 -1.68 7.97 14.43
C VAL A 51 -0.99 9.26 14.83
N ALA A 52 -0.81 10.21 13.91
CA ALA A 52 -0.23 11.52 14.23
C ALA A 52 -1.06 12.26 15.28
N ALA A 53 -2.39 12.34 15.10
CA ALA A 53 -3.28 12.98 16.08
C ALA A 53 -3.29 12.29 17.46
N PHE A 54 -3.14 10.95 17.47
CA PHE A 54 -2.97 10.20 18.70
C PHE A 54 -1.64 10.54 19.40
N LEU A 55 -0.53 10.56 18.66
CA LEU A 55 0.80 10.90 19.19
C LEU A 55 0.85 12.33 19.71
N ASP A 56 0.18 13.29 19.04
CA ASP A 56 0.05 14.67 19.54
C ASP A 56 -0.67 14.71 20.89
N SER A 57 -1.72 13.91 21.05
CA SER A 57 -2.47 13.82 22.31
C SER A 57 -1.65 13.11 23.40
N PHE A 58 -0.91 12.07 23.02
CA PHE A 58 -0.01 11.36 23.92
C PHE A 58 1.12 12.29 24.40
N GLN A 59 1.67 13.12 23.52
CA GLN A 59 2.72 14.06 23.88
C GLN A 59 2.23 15.08 24.91
N LYS A 60 0.97 15.55 24.83
CA LYS A 60 0.39 16.42 25.86
C LYS A 60 0.37 15.75 27.25
N VAL A 61 0.13 14.43 27.31
CA VAL A 61 0.18 13.65 28.56
C VAL A 61 1.63 13.57 29.06
N ALA A 62 2.57 13.31 28.17
CA ALA A 62 4.00 13.28 28.49
C ALA A 62 4.49 14.63 29.02
N ASP A 63 4.06 15.74 28.41
CA ASP A 63 4.40 17.10 28.83
C ASP A 63 3.81 17.44 30.21
N LEU A 64 2.55 17.04 30.46
CA LEU A 64 1.93 17.21 31.77
C LEU A 64 2.72 16.49 32.88
N ALA A 65 3.14 15.25 32.63
CA ALA A 65 3.96 14.49 33.55
C ALA A 65 5.35 15.11 33.72
N THR A 66 5.97 15.59 32.64
CA THR A 66 7.29 16.24 32.66
C THR A 66 7.29 17.56 33.43
N ASN A 67 6.17 18.29 33.43
CA ASN A 67 6.01 19.52 34.22
C ASN A 67 5.72 19.25 35.72
N SER A 68 5.59 17.99 36.13
CA SER A 68 5.40 17.60 37.53
C SER A 68 6.75 17.52 38.29
N ARG A 69 6.70 17.19 39.59
CA ARG A 69 7.89 17.06 40.46
C ARG A 69 8.21 15.59 40.78
N GLY A 70 9.47 15.31 41.11
CA GLY A 70 9.91 13.97 41.53
C GLY A 70 9.83 12.93 40.41
N GLY A 71 9.61 11.66 40.76
CA GLY A 71 9.61 10.54 39.80
C GLY A 71 8.59 10.65 38.67
N THR A 72 7.51 11.42 38.85
CA THR A 72 6.52 11.70 37.79
C THR A 72 7.15 12.44 36.60
N ARG A 73 8.14 13.29 36.85
CA ARG A 73 8.89 13.98 35.80
C ARG A 73 9.69 13.01 34.94
N ASP A 74 10.32 12.02 35.58
CA ASP A 74 11.14 11.02 34.88
C ASP A 74 10.25 10.08 34.05
N ILE A 75 9.02 9.80 34.52
CA ILE A 75 7.98 9.11 33.74
C ILE A 75 7.61 9.95 32.50
N GLY A 76 7.34 11.24 32.66
CA GLY A 76 7.03 12.12 31.52
C GLY A 76 8.14 12.15 30.46
N SER A 77 9.40 12.23 30.90
CA SER A 77 10.56 12.16 30.01
C SER A 77 10.69 10.81 29.29
N ALA A 78 10.31 9.71 29.94
CA ALA A 78 10.26 8.39 29.30
C ALA A 78 9.13 8.30 28.27
N LEU A 79 7.96 8.88 28.56
CA LEU A 79 6.81 8.93 27.64
C LEU A 79 7.13 9.75 26.39
N THR A 80 7.79 10.90 26.50
CA THR A 80 8.19 11.71 25.33
C THR A 80 9.09 10.95 24.36
N ARG A 81 9.95 10.04 24.85
CA ARG A 81 10.79 9.18 23.99
C ARG A 81 10.00 8.14 23.18
N ILE A 82 8.73 7.90 23.51
CA ILE A 82 7.85 7.01 22.74
C ILE A 82 7.20 7.77 21.58
N CYS A 83 7.06 9.09 21.69
CA CYS A 83 6.48 9.95 20.65
C CYS A 83 7.48 10.40 19.58
N MET A 84 8.78 10.43 19.89
CA MET A 84 9.86 10.75 18.94
C MET A 84 10.36 9.49 18.24
#